data_AF-A0A2J7QL15-F1
#
_entry.id   AF-A0A2J7QL15-F1
#
_cell.length_a   1.000
_cell.length_b   1.000
_cell.length_c   1.000
_cell.angle_alpha   90.00
_cell.angle_beta   90.00
_cell.angle_gamma   90.00
#
_symmetry.space_group_name_H-M   'P 1'
#
loop_
_entity.id
_entity.type
_entity.pdbx_description
1 polymer ?
#
loop_
_entity_poly.entity_id
_entity_poly.type
_entity_poly.pdbx_seq_one_letter_code
_entity_poly.pdbx_strand_id
1 'polypeptide(L)'
;MKSLPCAHKRLISLPVNGERHYVNCHNHSRDEIIKWVNLLCTQSGNQIIRMRKLWHTDCPSIQGPWSPFVNRDPQLNLVEFPNENLSRPVYLPKTATEQLKEIFEKQRRSMSSLDAKQAE
;
A
#
# COMPACT_ATOMS: atom_id res chain seq x y z
N MET A 1 -43.04 7.11 -45.32
CA MET A 1 -42.14 6.53 -44.30
C MET A 1 -42.95 5.53 -43.49
N LYS A 2 -42.58 4.23 -43.51
CA LYS A 2 -43.33 3.18 -42.82
C LYS A 2 -43.18 3.40 -41.31
N SER A 3 -44.28 3.74 -40.62
CA SER A 3 -44.31 3.81 -39.16
C SER A 3 -44.10 2.40 -38.61
N LEU A 4 -43.03 2.19 -37.86
CA LEU A 4 -42.82 0.93 -37.15
C LEU A 4 -43.91 0.79 -36.08
N PRO A 5 -44.67 -0.33 -36.08
CA PRO A 5 -45.67 -0.56 -35.05
C PRO A 5 -44.94 -0.70 -33.72
N CYS A 6 -45.29 0.12 -32.73
CA CYS A 6 -44.71 0.14 -31.38
C CYS A 6 -43.18 0.30 -31.27
N ALA A 7 -42.58 1.26 -31.98
CA ALA A 7 -41.17 1.61 -31.76
C ALA A 7 -40.95 2.25 -30.37
N HIS A 8 -40.47 1.45 -29.41
CA HIS A 8 -39.98 1.97 -28.13
C HIS A 8 -38.76 2.88 -28.39
N LYS A 9 -38.92 4.18 -28.08
CA LYS A 9 -37.90 5.21 -28.32
C LYS A 9 -36.67 4.93 -27.46
N ARG A 10 -35.60 4.44 -28.07
CA ARG A 10 -34.31 4.17 -27.41
C ARG A 10 -33.17 4.73 -28.24
N LEU A 11 -32.18 5.27 -27.54
CA LEU A 11 -30.85 5.51 -28.09
C LEU A 11 -29.99 4.28 -27.83
N ILE A 12 -29.17 3.94 -28.83
CA ILE A 12 -28.23 2.83 -28.78
C ILE A 12 -26.86 3.40 -29.13
N SER A 13 -25.88 3.28 -28.23
CA SER A 13 -24.49 3.62 -28.54
C SER A 13 -23.66 2.35 -28.68
N LEU A 14 -22.83 2.33 -29.72
CA LEU A 14 -21.91 1.24 -30.06
C LEU A 14 -20.47 1.79 -30.05
N PRO A 15 -19.80 1.85 -28.89
CA PRO A 15 -18.38 2.18 -28.80
C PRO A 15 -17.50 1.14 -29.53
N VAL A 16 -16.25 1.53 -29.82
CA VAL A 16 -15.26 0.68 -30.52
C VAL A 16 -14.99 -0.64 -29.78
N ASN A 17 -15.17 -0.67 -28.46
CA ASN A 17 -15.02 -1.86 -27.62
C ASN A 17 -16.09 -2.94 -27.89
N GLY A 18 -17.14 -2.64 -28.67
CA GLY A 18 -18.21 -3.57 -29.01
C GLY A 18 -19.32 -3.70 -27.95
N GLU A 19 -19.21 -2.99 -26.83
CA GLU A 19 -20.29 -2.91 -25.84
C GLU A 19 -21.53 -2.19 -26.41
N ARG A 20 -22.70 -2.41 -25.80
CA ARG A 20 -23.96 -1.75 -26.18
C ARG A 20 -24.56 -1.05 -24.97
N HIS A 21 -24.75 0.27 -25.07
CA HIS A 21 -25.50 1.02 -24.07
C HIS A 21 -26.85 1.42 -24.63
N TYR A 22 -27.90 1.17 -23.83
CA TYR A 22 -29.27 1.50 -24.18
C TYR A 22 -29.77 2.59 -23.23
N VAL A 23 -30.29 3.67 -23.79
CA VAL A 23 -30.94 4.73 -23.03
C VAL A 23 -32.38 4.85 -23.49
N ASN A 24 -33.33 4.70 -22.56
CA ASN A 24 -34.74 4.93 -22.84
C ASN A 24 -34.97 6.43 -23.06
N CYS A 25 -35.64 6.78 -24.15
CA CYS A 25 -35.93 8.16 -24.55
C CYS A 25 -37.43 8.47 -24.53
N HIS A 26 -38.24 7.66 -23.85
CA HIS A 26 -39.66 7.91 -23.68
C HIS A 26 -39.90 9.16 -22.81
N ASN A 27 -40.76 10.07 -23.29
CA ASN A 27 -41.11 11.35 -22.63
C ASN A 27 -39.94 12.28 -22.27
N HIS A 28 -38.78 12.10 -22.87
CA HIS A 28 -37.66 13.01 -22.69
C HIS A 28 -37.82 14.28 -23.53
N SER A 29 -37.46 15.42 -22.94
CA SER A 29 -37.38 16.69 -23.68
C SER A 29 -36.18 16.70 -24.64
N ARG A 30 -36.18 17.61 -25.62
CA ARG A 30 -35.05 17.76 -26.55
C ARG A 30 -33.73 17.97 -25.81
N ASP A 31 -33.74 18.81 -24.77
CA ASP A 31 -32.53 19.16 -24.03
C ASP A 31 -32.00 17.97 -23.21
N GLU A 32 -32.90 17.13 -22.67
CA GLU A 32 -32.51 15.88 -22.02
C GLU A 32 -31.91 14.88 -22.98
N ILE A 33 -32.48 14.74 -24.18
CA ILE A 33 -31.93 13.88 -25.23
C ILE A 33 -30.51 14.34 -25.60
N ILE A 34 -30.30 15.65 -25.74
CA ILE A 34 -28.97 16.21 -26.02
C ILE A 34 -27.99 15.88 -24.88
N LYS A 35 -28.41 16.00 -23.62
CA LYS A 35 -27.56 15.61 -22.46
C LYS A 35 -27.18 14.14 -22.51
N TRP A 36 -28.12 13.25 -22.81
CA TRP A 36 -27.85 11.82 -22.94
C TRP A 36 -26.92 11.50 -24.12
N VAL A 37 -27.12 12.13 -25.27
CA VAL A 37 -26.22 11.97 -26.43
C VAL A 37 -24.82 12.42 -26.07
N ASN A 38 -24.66 13.59 -25.44
CA ASN A 38 -23.36 14.10 -25.01
C ASN A 38 -22.68 13.14 -24.02
N LEU A 39 -23.43 12.62 -23.03
CA LEU A 39 -22.92 11.63 -22.09
C LEU A 39 -22.39 10.39 -22.83
N LEU A 40 -23.19 9.80 -23.73
CA LEU A 40 -22.81 8.61 -24.49
C LEU A 40 -21.59 8.84 -25.39
N CYS A 41 -21.41 10.05 -25.94
CA CYS A 41 -20.24 10.42 -26.72
C CYS A 41 -18.97 10.60 -25.87
N THR A 42 -19.10 11.02 -24.61
CA THR A 42 -17.96 11.23 -23.69
C THR A 42 -17.50 9.96 -22.97
N GLN A 43 -18.33 8.92 -22.92
CA GLN A 43 -18.01 7.66 -22.26
C GLN A 43 -17.07 6.81 -23.12
N SER A 44 -16.12 6.13 -22.48
CA SER A 44 -15.16 5.25 -23.16
C SER A 44 -15.77 3.91 -23.61
N GLY A 45 -17.01 3.60 -23.22
CA GLY A 45 -17.64 2.32 -23.48
C GLY A 45 -17.14 1.17 -22.59
N ASN A 46 -16.58 1.49 -21.43
CA ASN A 46 -16.31 0.50 -20.38
C ASN A 46 -17.53 0.39 -19.46
N GLN A 47 -17.73 -0.79 -18.87
CA GLN A 47 -18.83 -1.03 -17.95
C GLN A 47 -18.80 -0.05 -16.77
N ILE A 48 -19.97 0.51 -16.46
CA ILE A 48 -20.16 1.40 -15.32
C ILE A 48 -20.28 0.53 -14.06
N ILE A 49 -19.14 0.21 -13.47
CA ILE A 49 -19.02 -0.53 -12.21
C ILE A 49 -18.37 0.33 -11.13
N ARG A 50 -18.52 -0.08 -9.87
CA ARG A 50 -17.84 0.59 -8.76
C ARG A 50 -16.32 0.40 -8.87
N MET A 51 -15.60 1.49 -9.16
CA MET A 51 -14.15 1.49 -9.16
C MET A 51 -13.60 1.24 -7.74
N ARG A 52 -12.56 0.40 -7.64
CA ARG A 52 -11.84 0.17 -6.37
C ARG A 52 -10.83 1.28 -6.06
N LYS A 53 -10.18 1.81 -7.10
CA LYS A 53 -9.21 2.90 -7.03
C LYS A 53 -9.54 3.89 -8.15
N LEU A 54 -9.36 5.18 -7.87
CA LEU A 54 -9.60 6.27 -8.84
C LEU A 54 -8.39 6.58 -9.72
N TRP A 55 -7.28 5.88 -9.49
CA TRP A 55 -6.04 6.02 -10.22
C TRP A 55 -5.46 4.64 -10.52
N HIS A 56 -4.75 4.57 -11.64
CA HIS A 56 -4.06 3.38 -12.09
C HIS A 56 -2.74 3.80 -12.75
N THR A 57 -1.68 3.05 -12.47
CA THR A 57 -0.39 3.15 -13.13
C THR A 57 0.19 1.75 -13.22
N ASP A 58 0.75 1.40 -14.38
CA ASP A 58 1.44 0.12 -14.57
C ASP A 58 2.80 0.11 -13.88
N CYS A 59 3.39 1.29 -13.64
CA CYS A 59 4.70 1.46 -13.02
C CYS A 59 4.59 2.35 -11.77
N PRO A 60 4.17 1.80 -10.61
CA PRO A 60 3.91 2.59 -9.41
C PRO A 60 5.16 3.09 -8.67
N SER A 61 6.33 2.46 -8.87
CA SER A 61 7.57 2.87 -8.21
C SER A 61 8.68 3.11 -9.23
N ILE A 62 9.44 4.18 -9.01
CA ILE A 62 10.60 4.56 -9.83
C ILE A 62 11.87 3.84 -9.35
N GLN A 63 12.06 3.71 -8.03
CA GLN A 63 13.26 3.11 -7.42
C GLN A 63 13.13 1.60 -7.17
N GLY A 64 11.94 1.06 -7.40
CA GLY A 64 11.61 -0.33 -7.12
C GLY A 64 10.60 -0.46 -5.97
N PRO A 65 9.77 -1.53 -5.96
CA PRO A 65 8.85 -1.80 -4.87
C PRO A 65 9.62 -2.21 -3.61
N TRP A 66 9.05 -1.91 -2.44
CA TRP A 66 9.60 -2.39 -1.18
C TRP A 66 9.57 -3.92 -1.13
N SER A 67 10.67 -4.51 -0.66
CA SER A 67 10.76 -5.93 -0.32
C SER A 67 11.33 -6.10 1.09
N PRO A 68 11.07 -7.25 1.77
CA PRO A 68 11.61 -7.52 3.11
C PRO A 68 13.14 -7.48 3.21
N PHE A 69 13.85 -7.52 2.08
CA PHE A 69 15.31 -7.50 1.99
C PHE A 69 15.90 -6.11 1.70
N VAL A 70 15.08 -5.11 1.34
CA VAL A 70 15.58 -3.77 0.97
C VAL A 70 16.41 -3.13 2.09
N ASN A 71 16.01 -3.33 3.34
CA ASN A 71 16.69 -2.77 4.51
C ASN A 71 17.40 -3.84 5.36
N ARG A 72 17.78 -4.98 4.76
CA ARG A 72 18.55 -6.01 5.46
C ARG A 72 20.05 -5.69 5.39
N ASP A 73 20.77 -6.13 6.41
CA ASP A 73 22.22 -5.94 6.48
C ASP A 73 22.90 -6.66 5.30
N PRO A 74 23.68 -5.96 4.45
CA PRO A 74 24.38 -6.58 3.33
C PRO A 74 25.36 -7.67 3.76
N GLN A 75 25.79 -7.71 5.03
CA GLN A 75 26.63 -8.78 5.58
C GLN A 75 25.98 -10.17 5.46
N LEU A 76 24.64 -10.25 5.45
CA LEU A 76 23.91 -11.51 5.28
C LEU A 76 24.25 -12.27 3.99
N ASN A 77 24.76 -11.57 2.96
CA ASN A 77 25.08 -12.19 1.68
C ASN A 77 26.43 -12.93 1.68
N LEU A 78 27.32 -12.60 2.62
CA LEU A 78 28.70 -13.12 2.66
C LEU A 78 28.88 -14.23 3.69
N VAL A 79 27.97 -14.35 4.64
CA VAL A 79 28.08 -15.29 5.75
C VAL A 79 27.52 -16.67 5.41
N GLU A 80 28.22 -17.70 5.86
CA GLU A 80 27.66 -19.05 5.90
C GLU A 80 26.77 -19.21 7.14
N PHE A 81 25.60 -19.78 6.94
CA PHE A 81 24.69 -20.09 8.03
C PHE A 81 24.99 -21.48 8.59
N PRO A 82 24.88 -21.69 9.92
CA PRO A 82 24.39 -20.76 10.95
C PRO A 82 25.47 -19.81 11.49
N ASN A 83 25.19 -18.50 11.49
CA ASN A 83 26.07 -17.47 12.08
C ASN A 83 25.48 -16.95 13.40
N GLU A 84 26.22 -17.11 14.50
CA GLU A 84 25.79 -16.72 15.84
C GLU A 84 25.57 -15.21 15.97
N ASN A 85 26.43 -14.38 15.37
CA ASN A 85 26.37 -12.92 15.52
C ASN A 85 25.12 -12.32 14.86
N LEU A 86 24.77 -12.79 13.66
CA LEU A 86 23.57 -12.34 12.94
C LEU A 86 22.28 -12.99 13.47
N SER A 87 22.40 -14.10 14.19
CA SER A 87 21.27 -14.75 14.86
C SER A 87 20.92 -14.11 16.21
N ARG A 88 21.81 -13.29 16.77
CA ARG A 88 21.54 -12.61 18.04
C ARG A 88 20.42 -11.58 17.86
N PRO A 89 19.40 -11.58 18.73
CA PRO A 89 18.39 -10.53 18.74
C PRO A 89 19.03 -9.16 18.94
N VAL A 90 18.59 -8.16 18.18
CA VAL A 90 19.09 -6.77 18.26
C VAL A 90 18.92 -6.19 19.66
N TYR A 91 17.88 -6.62 20.38
CA TYR A 91 17.62 -6.22 21.75
C TYR A 91 17.59 -7.43 22.67
N LEU A 92 18.72 -7.72 23.31
CA LEU A 92 18.81 -8.68 24.40
C LEU A 92 18.79 -7.93 25.73
N PRO A 93 17.80 -8.18 26.61
CA PRO A 93 17.85 -7.63 27.96
C PRO A 93 19.06 -8.23 28.69
N LYS A 94 19.68 -7.43 29.57
CA LYS A 94 20.79 -7.90 30.41
C LYS A 94 20.35 -9.13 31.21
N THR A 95 21.16 -10.17 31.20
CA THR A 95 20.89 -11.38 31.97
C THR A 95 20.97 -11.10 33.47
N ALA A 96 20.29 -11.90 34.30
CA ALA A 96 20.33 -11.73 35.75
C ALA A 96 21.76 -11.83 36.32
N THR A 97 22.61 -12.68 35.71
CA THR A 97 24.02 -12.82 36.10
C THR A 97 24.85 -11.59 35.72
N GLU A 98 24.64 -11.01 34.54
CA GLU A 98 25.27 -9.75 34.14
C GLU A 98 24.83 -8.60 35.04
N GLN A 99 23.55 -8.53 35.40
CA GLN A 99 23.04 -7.55 36.34
C GLN A 99 23.72 -7.68 37.71
N LEU A 100 23.87 -8.90 38.23
CA LEU A 100 24.58 -9.13 39.50
C LEU A 100 26.06 -8.74 39.43
N LYS A 101 26.76 -9.06 38.34
CA LYS A 101 28.14 -8.61 38.11
C LYS A 101 28.23 -7.09 38.10
N GLU A 102 27.29 -6.43 37.44
CA GLU A 102 27.24 -4.97 37.38
C GLU A 102 26.96 -4.34 38.74
N ILE A 103 26.07 -4.94 39.55
CA ILE A 103 25.81 -4.54 40.93
C ILE A 103 27.06 -4.71 41.79
N PHE A 104 27.75 -5.84 41.68
CA PHE A 104 28.97 -6.13 42.43
C PHE A 104 30.11 -5.16 42.09
N GLU A 105 30.35 -4.91 40.80
CA GLU A 105 31.35 -3.94 40.36
C GLU A 105 31.03 -2.52 40.84
N LYS A 106 29.74 -2.15 40.86
CA LYS A 106 29.30 -0.86 41.43
C LYS A 106 29.60 -0.77 42.93
N GLN A 107 29.33 -1.83 43.69
CA GLN A 107 29.63 -1.89 45.13
C GLN A 107 31.14 -1.80 45.40
N ARG A 108 31.96 -2.51 44.63
CA ARG A 108 33.43 -2.48 44.78
C ARG A 108 33.99 -1.08 44.53
N ARG A 109 33.52 -0.41 43.46
CA ARG A 109 33.90 0.97 43.13
C ARG A 109 33.45 1.96 44.21
N SER A 110 32.25 1.79 44.77
CA SER A 110 31.80 2.64 45.87
C SER A 110 32.65 2.43 47.12
N MET A 111 32.98 1.19 47.47
CA MET A 111 33.83 0.87 48.63
C MET A 111 35.23 1.48 48.49
N SER A 112 35.88 1.27 47.34
CA SER A 112 37.20 1.87 47.07
C SER A 112 37.18 3.39 47.11
N SER A 113 36.07 4.02 46.70
CA SER A 113 35.93 5.49 46.78
C SER A 113 35.69 6.02 48.19
N LEU A 114 35.18 5.19 49.10
CA LEU A 114 34.99 5.54 50.51
C LEU A 114 36.31 5.41 51.27
N ASP A 115 37.06 4.33 51.03
CA ASP A 115 38.38 4.10 51.63
C ASP A 115 39.36 5.24 51.27
N ALA A 116 39.31 5.73 50.02
CA ALA A 116 40.12 6.87 49.58
C ALA A 116 39.77 8.19 50.28
N LYS A 117 38.51 8.39 50.69
CA LYS A 117 38.06 9.59 51.42
C LYS A 117 38.35 9.54 52.92
N GLN A 118 38.59 8.35 53.47
CA GLN A 118 38.94 8.17 54.88
C GLN A 118 40.45 8.30 55.13
N ALA A 119 41.27 8.29 54.07
CA ALA A 119 42.72 8.44 54.13
C ALA A 119 43.21 9.91 53.96
N GLU A 120 42.30 10.85 53.68
CA GLU A 120 42.50 12.31 53.79
C GLU A 120 42.07 12.82 55.18
#